data_AF-A0AB38FTW8-F1
#
_entry.id   AF-A0AB38FTW8-F1
#
_cell.length_a   1.000
_cell.length_b   1.000
_cell.length_c   1.000
_cell.angle_alpha   90.00
_cell.angle_beta   90.00
_cell.angle_gamma   90.00
#
_symmetry.space_group_name_H-M   'P 1'
#
loop_
_entity.id
_entity.type
_entity.pdbx_description
1 polymer ?
#
loop_
_entity_poly.entity_id
_entity_poly.type
_entity_poly.pdbx_seq_one_letter_code
_entity_poly.pdbx_strand_id
1 'polypeptide(L)'
;MMSIMLDPETDLKLECIVDVPRQLVWECWTTPEHIKQFFVPLPHRVKHCEIDLRVGGRFNTLFEVDGNEMENNGVWLEVVDGKKLVFTDTYTEGWKPNPEPFMTAILLLEDAENGTTRYTAIARHRSAEARKQHEEMGFHEGWGIVVKQLEAYAHKLMKK
;
A
#
# COMPACT_ATOMS: atom_id res chain seq x y z
N MET A 1 -14.93 7.30 -12.31
CA MET A 1 -13.50 7.05 -12.46
C MET A 1 -12.74 8.22 -11.86
N MET A 2 -12.04 8.01 -10.74
CA MET A 2 -11.19 9.04 -10.15
C MET A 2 -9.92 9.12 -11.00
N SER A 3 -9.86 10.06 -11.95
CA SER A 3 -8.69 10.24 -12.80
C SER A 3 -7.60 11.01 -12.04
N ILE A 4 -6.48 10.33 -11.77
CA ILE A 4 -5.26 10.96 -11.23
C ILE A 4 -4.31 11.19 -12.41
N MET A 5 -3.87 12.42 -12.60
CA MET A 5 -2.80 12.73 -13.55
C MET A 5 -1.49 12.16 -13.01
N LEU A 6 -0.86 11.29 -13.81
CA LEU A 6 0.45 10.71 -13.51
C LEU A 6 1.55 11.57 -14.13
N ASP A 7 2.63 11.74 -13.39
CA ASP A 7 3.88 12.26 -13.93
C ASP A 7 4.85 11.08 -14.15
N PRO A 8 5.17 10.69 -15.40
CA PRO A 8 6.05 9.56 -15.66
C PRO A 8 7.48 9.76 -15.16
N GLU A 9 7.91 10.99 -14.87
CA GLU A 9 9.22 11.24 -14.29
C GLU A 9 9.27 10.83 -12.82
N THR A 10 8.18 11.00 -12.06
CA THR A 10 8.16 10.79 -10.60
C THR A 10 7.20 9.72 -10.11
N ASP A 11 6.33 9.19 -10.98
CA ASP A 11 5.24 8.29 -10.59
C ASP A 11 5.40 6.91 -11.23
N LEU A 12 5.11 5.88 -10.43
CA LEU A 12 4.92 4.50 -10.87
C LEU A 12 3.46 4.10 -10.65
N LYS A 13 2.91 3.26 -11.55
CA LYS A 13 1.53 2.77 -11.45
C LYS A 13 1.46 1.25 -11.68
N LEU A 14 0.64 0.58 -10.87
CA LEU A 14 0.14 -0.77 -11.11
C LEU A 14 -1.39 -0.74 -11.11
N GLU A 15 -2.01 -1.36 -12.10
CA GLU A 15 -3.47 -1.56 -12.16
C GLU A 15 -3.78 -3.02 -12.50
N CYS A 16 -4.72 -3.61 -11.78
CA CYS A 16 -5.16 -4.99 -11.99
C CYS A 16 -6.60 -5.20 -11.48
N ILE A 17 -7.15 -6.37 -11.80
CA ILE A 17 -8.38 -6.87 -11.20
C ILE A 17 -8.01 -7.83 -10.07
N VAL A 18 -8.71 -7.71 -8.95
CA VAL A 18 -8.59 -8.58 -7.78
C VAL A 18 -9.93 -9.30 -7.61
N ASP A 19 -9.93 -10.64 -7.57
CA ASP A 19 -11.13 -11.48 -7.53
C ASP A 19 -11.80 -11.56 -6.15
N VAL A 20 -11.91 -10.43 -5.45
CA VAL A 20 -12.65 -10.30 -4.19
C VAL A 20 -13.45 -8.99 -4.13
N PRO A 21 -14.49 -8.90 -3.29
CA PRO A 21 -15.26 -7.68 -3.12
C PRO A 21 -14.42 -6.51 -2.61
N ARG A 22 -14.69 -5.31 -3.11
CA ARG A 22 -13.96 -4.08 -2.76
C ARG A 22 -13.87 -3.82 -1.26
N GLN A 23 -14.96 -4.08 -0.55
CA GLN A 23 -15.00 -3.89 0.91
C GLN A 23 -14.01 -4.78 1.65
N LEU A 24 -13.76 -5.99 1.14
CA LEU A 24 -12.78 -6.90 1.75
C LEU A 24 -11.34 -6.47 1.44
N VAL A 25 -11.08 -5.93 0.24
CA VAL A 25 -9.79 -5.29 -0.07
C VAL A 25 -9.54 -4.11 0.86
N TRP A 26 -10.56 -3.27 1.09
CA TRP A 26 -10.49 -2.16 2.02
C TRP A 26 -10.15 -2.64 3.44
N GLU A 27 -10.91 -3.59 3.98
CA GLU A 27 -10.68 -4.17 5.31
C GLU A 27 -9.26 -4.71 5.46
N CYS A 28 -8.74 -5.41 4.44
CA CYS A 28 -7.36 -5.90 4.44
C CYS A 28 -6.32 -4.77 4.58
N TRP A 29 -6.54 -3.62 3.94
CA TRP A 29 -5.62 -2.47 3.99
C TRP A 29 -5.74 -1.64 5.27
N THR A 30 -6.88 -1.67 5.95
CA THR A 30 -7.16 -0.77 7.08
C THR A 30 -7.08 -1.43 8.44
N THR A 31 -6.90 -2.75 8.49
CA THR A 31 -6.84 -3.53 9.74
C THR A 31 -5.43 -4.08 9.96
N PRO A 32 -4.77 -3.76 11.10
CA PRO A 32 -3.38 -4.18 11.36
C PRO A 32 -3.12 -5.68 11.23
N GLU A 33 -4.06 -6.51 11.65
CA GLU A 33 -3.96 -7.97 11.61
C GLU A 33 -3.87 -8.49 10.16
N HIS A 34 -4.56 -7.83 9.23
CA HIS A 34 -4.61 -8.21 7.82
C HIS A 34 -3.38 -7.73 7.05
N ILE A 35 -2.90 -6.51 7.30
CA ILE A 35 -1.66 -5.97 6.71
C ILE A 35 -0.50 -6.97 6.84
N LYS A 36 -0.39 -7.63 8.00
CA LYS A 36 0.69 -8.59 8.29
C LYS A 36 0.72 -9.81 7.37
N GLN A 37 -0.35 -10.06 6.61
CA GLN A 37 -0.51 -11.25 5.78
C GLN A 37 -0.09 -11.05 4.32
N PHE A 38 0.05 -9.80 3.86
CA PHE A 38 0.28 -9.55 2.43
C PHE A 38 1.21 -8.37 2.10
N PHE A 39 1.43 -7.43 3.02
CA PHE A 39 2.01 -6.12 2.71
C PHE A 39 3.50 -6.16 2.31
N VAL A 40 4.20 -7.26 2.57
CA VAL A 40 5.57 -7.49 2.09
C VAL A 40 5.67 -8.86 1.42
N PRO A 41 6.45 -9.01 0.32
CA PRO A 41 6.68 -10.31 -0.31
C PRO A 41 7.32 -11.34 0.63
N LEU A 42 6.83 -12.58 0.61
CA LEU A 42 7.52 -13.70 1.25
C LEU A 42 8.92 -13.90 0.63
N PRO A 43 9.95 -14.30 1.41
CA PRO A 43 9.90 -14.75 2.79
C PRO A 43 9.93 -13.65 3.86
N HIS A 44 10.01 -12.37 3.48
CA HIS A 44 9.97 -11.24 4.42
C HIS A 44 8.61 -11.15 5.12
N ARG A 45 8.56 -10.47 6.27
CA ARG A 45 7.36 -10.43 7.13
C ARG A 45 7.15 -9.07 7.76
N VAL A 46 5.88 -8.71 7.98
CA VAL A 46 5.53 -7.61 8.89
C VAL A 46 5.40 -8.16 10.30
N LYS A 47 6.33 -7.80 11.19
CA LYS A 47 6.33 -8.19 12.61
C LYS A 47 5.29 -7.42 13.39
N HIS A 48 5.27 -6.10 13.19
CA HIS A 48 4.37 -5.18 13.88
C HIS A 48 3.71 -4.22 12.90
N CYS A 49 2.47 -3.87 13.18
CA CYS A 49 1.69 -2.93 12.39
C CYS A 49 0.79 -2.13 13.34
N GLU A 50 0.84 -0.81 13.24
CA GLU A 50 -0.06 0.10 13.95
C GLU A 50 -0.75 1.02 12.95
N ILE A 51 -2.07 1.11 13.07
CA ILE A 51 -2.90 1.96 12.25
C ILE A 51 -3.75 2.84 13.15
N ASP A 52 -3.69 4.15 12.93
CA ASP A 52 -4.71 5.12 13.34
C ASP A 52 -5.34 5.68 12.07
N LEU A 53 -6.47 5.09 11.65
CA LEU A 53 -7.07 5.30 10.33
C LEU A 53 -7.83 6.64 10.24
N ARG A 54 -7.07 7.73 10.24
CA ARG A 54 -7.53 9.11 10.01
C ARG A 54 -6.40 9.91 9.37
N VAL A 55 -6.73 11.04 8.74
CA VAL A 55 -5.70 11.96 8.22
C VAL A 55 -4.73 12.38 9.33
N GLY A 56 -3.43 12.26 9.05
CA GLY A 56 -2.33 12.50 9.98
C GLY A 56 -2.13 11.42 11.05
N GLY A 57 -2.99 10.41 11.10
CA GLY A 57 -2.83 9.24 11.97
C GLY A 57 -1.75 8.30 11.43
N ARG A 58 -1.10 7.57 12.34
CA ARG A 58 0.05 6.71 12.02
C ARG A 58 -0.33 5.50 11.16
N PHE A 59 0.58 5.14 10.26
CA PHE A 59 0.66 3.84 9.62
C PHE A 59 2.10 3.35 9.78
N ASN A 60 2.38 2.72 10.91
CA ASN A 60 3.73 2.29 11.27
C ASN A 60 3.86 0.78 11.10
N THR A 61 4.96 0.35 10.51
CA THR A 61 5.25 -1.05 10.23
C THR A 61 6.68 -1.40 10.61
N LEU A 62 6.87 -2.57 11.20
CA LEU A 62 8.18 -3.17 11.45
C LEU A 62 8.32 -4.40 10.55
N PHE A 63 9.26 -4.36 9.63
CA PHE A 63 9.55 -5.46 8.72
C PHE A 63 10.70 -6.31 9.23
N GLU A 64 10.66 -7.61 8.95
CA GLU A 64 11.82 -8.50 9.01
C GLU A 64 12.23 -8.86 7.58
N VAL A 65 13.41 -8.39 7.16
CA VAL A 65 13.99 -8.57 5.84
C VAL A 65 15.38 -9.19 6.00
N ASP A 66 15.57 -10.40 5.49
CA ASP A 66 16.83 -11.15 5.59
C ASP A 66 17.40 -11.25 7.02
N GLY A 67 16.51 -11.39 8.01
CA GLY A 67 16.86 -11.46 9.43
C GLY A 67 17.14 -10.12 10.11
N ASN A 68 17.01 -9.00 9.38
CA ASN A 68 17.15 -7.65 9.91
C ASN A 68 15.78 -7.00 10.11
N GLU A 69 15.66 -6.22 11.18
CA GLU A 69 14.46 -5.43 11.43
C GLU A 69 14.57 -4.04 10.78
N MET A 70 13.52 -3.64 10.07
CA MET A 70 13.43 -2.35 9.38
C MET A 70 12.12 -1.65 9.76
N GLU A 71 12.23 -0.48 10.37
CA GLU A 71 11.07 0.37 10.67
C GLU A 71 10.68 1.20 9.46
N ASN A 72 9.38 1.28 9.20
CA ASN A 72 8.79 2.22 8.27
C ASN A 72 7.62 2.92 8.96
N ASN A 73 7.85 4.19 9.30
CA ASN A 73 6.91 5.02 10.04
C ASN A 73 6.33 6.07 9.09
N GLY A 74 5.01 6.18 9.09
CA GLY A 74 4.29 7.01 8.13
C GLY A 74 2.96 7.51 8.64
N VAL A 75 2.24 8.23 7.79
CA VAL A 75 0.90 8.75 8.07
C VAL A 75 -0.06 8.54 6.90
N TRP A 76 -1.36 8.50 7.21
CA TRP A 76 -2.41 8.64 6.21
C TRP A 76 -2.58 10.10 5.81
N LEU A 77 -2.56 10.39 4.51
CA LEU A 77 -2.82 11.72 3.95
C LEU A 77 -4.28 11.91 3.54
N GLU A 78 -4.95 10.83 3.12
CA GLU A 78 -6.35 10.83 2.70
C GLU A 78 -6.96 9.46 2.92
N VAL A 79 -8.16 9.42 3.50
CA VAL A 79 -8.93 8.19 3.75
C VAL A 79 -10.36 8.44 3.27
N VAL A 80 -10.74 7.82 2.17
CA VAL A 80 -12.11 7.84 1.65
C VAL A 80 -12.66 6.43 1.76
N ASP A 81 -13.58 6.22 2.70
CA ASP A 81 -14.08 4.91 3.09
C ASP A 81 -14.44 4.02 1.89
N GLY A 82 -13.84 2.83 1.86
CA GLY A 82 -14.00 1.81 0.83
C GLY A 82 -13.43 2.16 -0.56
N LYS A 83 -12.87 3.35 -0.77
CA LYS A 83 -12.60 3.89 -2.13
C LYS A 83 -11.16 4.31 -2.35
N LYS A 84 -10.55 5.00 -1.38
CA LYS A 84 -9.23 5.58 -1.56
C LYS A 84 -8.44 5.65 -0.26
N LEU A 85 -7.18 5.26 -0.36
CA LEU A 85 -6.19 5.45 0.70
C LEU A 85 -4.99 6.19 0.11
N VAL A 86 -4.50 7.19 0.82
CA VAL A 86 -3.21 7.82 0.54
C VAL A 86 -2.38 7.76 1.81
N PHE A 87 -1.17 7.21 1.72
CA PHE A 87 -0.24 7.12 2.84
C PHE A 87 1.18 7.43 2.40
N THR A 88 2.02 7.85 3.32
CA THR A 88 3.41 8.20 3.03
C THR A 88 4.30 8.01 4.24
N ASP A 89 5.59 7.80 3.98
CA ASP A 89 6.68 7.88 4.95
C ASP A 89 7.40 9.25 4.92
N THR A 90 6.89 10.22 4.13
CA THR A 90 7.37 11.62 4.10
C THR A 90 7.17 12.33 5.43
N TYR A 91 6.17 11.90 6.21
CA TYR A 91 5.90 12.42 7.53
C TYR A 91 5.63 11.28 8.50
N THR A 92 6.03 11.47 9.75
CA THR A 92 5.46 10.73 10.89
C THR A 92 4.36 11.55 11.57
N GLU A 93 3.66 10.95 12.53
CA GLU A 93 2.55 11.58 13.23
C GLU A 93 2.93 12.96 13.80
N GLY A 94 2.00 13.92 13.68
CA GLY A 94 2.26 15.32 14.00
C GLY A 94 3.03 16.10 12.91
N TRP A 95 3.03 15.58 11.67
CA TRP A 95 3.61 16.23 10.49
C TRP A 95 5.11 16.48 10.59
N LYS A 96 5.81 15.57 11.27
CA LYS A 96 7.27 15.59 11.41
C LYS A 96 7.89 15.08 10.10
N PRO A 97 8.63 15.89 9.34
CA PRO A 97 9.21 15.45 8.08
C PRO A 97 10.26 14.37 8.29
N ASN A 98 10.25 13.37 7.41
CA ASN A 98 11.33 12.40 7.26
C ASN A 98 12.40 12.97 6.33
N PRO A 99 13.69 13.00 6.72
CA PRO A 99 14.76 13.51 5.85
C PRO A 99 14.94 12.68 4.57
N GLU A 100 14.69 11.38 4.63
CA GLU A 100 14.91 10.44 3.52
C GLU A 100 13.68 9.56 3.30
N PRO A 101 12.58 10.11 2.75
CA PRO A 101 11.38 9.35 2.50
C PRO A 101 11.47 8.55 1.21
N PHE A 102 10.81 7.40 1.21
CA PHE A 102 10.72 6.51 0.07
C PHE A 102 9.63 6.95 -0.92
N MET A 103 8.39 7.15 -0.46
CA MET A 103 7.28 7.46 -1.37
C MET A 103 6.01 8.01 -0.70
N THR A 104 5.11 8.56 -1.52
CA THR A 104 3.67 8.63 -1.22
C THR A 104 2.93 7.61 -2.07
N ALA A 105 2.18 6.71 -1.44
CA ALA A 105 1.36 5.72 -2.11
C ALA A 105 -0.11 6.18 -2.17
N ILE A 106 -0.76 5.95 -3.31
CA ILE A 106 -2.18 6.18 -3.53
C ILE A 106 -2.81 4.87 -3.99
N LEU A 107 -3.81 4.40 -3.25
CA LEU A 107 -4.64 3.26 -3.59
C LEU A 107 -6.02 3.74 -3.99
N LEU A 108 -6.48 3.33 -5.17
CA LEU A 108 -7.86 3.51 -5.62
C LEU A 108 -8.50 2.14 -5.76
N LEU A 109 -9.69 2.01 -5.16
CA LEU A 109 -10.49 0.80 -5.18
C LEU A 109 -11.84 1.15 -5.81
N GLU A 110 -12.13 0.52 -6.95
CA GLU A 110 -13.42 0.66 -7.64
C GLU A 110 -14.06 -0.72 -7.79
N ASP A 111 -15.39 -0.78 -7.75
CA ASP A 111 -16.12 -2.02 -8.08
C ASP A 111 -15.88 -2.36 -9.56
N ALA A 112 -15.64 -3.64 -9.85
CA ALA A 112 -15.52 -4.17 -11.20
C ALA A 112 -16.61 -5.22 -11.47
N GLU A 113 -16.59 -5.83 -12.65
CA GLU A 113 -17.58 -6.84 -13.04
C GLU A 113 -17.55 -8.05 -12.08
N ASN A 114 -18.69 -8.74 -11.97
CA ASN A 114 -18.82 -9.98 -11.18
C ASN A 114 -18.46 -9.85 -9.69
N GLY A 115 -18.57 -8.66 -9.10
CA GLY A 115 -18.26 -8.43 -7.68
C GLY A 115 -16.76 -8.42 -7.37
N THR A 116 -15.92 -8.29 -8.39
CA THR A 116 -14.46 -8.12 -8.26
C THR A 116 -14.09 -6.66 -8.01
N THR A 117 -12.81 -6.40 -7.75
CA THR A 117 -12.29 -5.06 -7.49
C THR A 117 -11.30 -4.63 -8.56
N ARG A 118 -11.48 -3.44 -9.13
CA ARG A 118 -10.40 -2.76 -9.85
C ARG A 118 -9.48 -2.11 -8.83
N TYR A 119 -8.26 -2.60 -8.76
CA TYR A 119 -7.22 -2.14 -7.85
C TYR A 119 -6.19 -1.31 -8.61
N THR A 120 -5.99 -0.06 -8.20
CA THR A 120 -4.92 0.80 -8.73
C THR A 120 -4.03 1.26 -7.59
N ALA A 121 -2.72 0.99 -7.72
CA ALA A 121 -1.69 1.53 -6.86
C ALA A 121 -0.80 2.51 -7.64
N ILE A 122 -0.55 3.68 -7.05
CA ILE A 122 0.36 4.69 -7.60
C ILE A 122 1.37 5.02 -6.51
N ALA A 123 2.66 4.96 -6.83
CA ALA A 123 3.74 5.42 -5.97
C ALA A 123 4.33 6.71 -6.54
N ARG A 124 4.29 7.79 -5.77
CA ARG A 124 4.89 9.10 -6.10
C ARG A 124 6.19 9.28 -5.35
N HIS A 125 7.22 9.77 -6.06
CA HIS A 125 8.57 9.93 -5.55
C HIS A 125 9.00 11.38 -5.57
N ARG A 126 9.96 11.74 -4.70
CA ARG A 126 10.47 13.12 -4.59
C ARG A 126 11.28 13.59 -5.80
N SER A 127 11.76 12.66 -6.63
CA SER A 127 12.61 12.95 -7.80
C SER A 127 12.58 11.80 -8.81
N ALA A 128 13.03 12.07 -10.02
CA ALA A 128 13.21 11.05 -11.06
C ALA A 128 14.19 9.95 -10.64
N GLU A 129 15.26 10.31 -9.92
CA GLU A 129 16.23 9.34 -9.41
C GLU A 129 15.58 8.39 -8.39
N ALA A 130 14.79 8.92 -7.45
CA ALA A 130 14.09 8.08 -6.47
C ALA A 130 13.05 7.16 -7.13
N ARG A 131 12.32 7.66 -8.14
CA ARG A 131 11.40 6.85 -8.93
C ARG A 131 12.12 5.72 -9.65
N LYS A 132 13.23 6.04 -10.31
CA LYS A 132 14.05 5.05 -11.04
C LYS A 132 14.62 4.00 -10.09
N GLN A 133 15.14 4.41 -8.94
CA GLN A 133 15.64 3.49 -7.92
C GLN A 133 14.57 2.51 -7.45
N HIS A 134 13.35 2.98 -7.16
CA HIS A 134 12.26 2.10 -6.75
C HIS A 134 11.82 1.15 -7.87
N GLU A 135 11.83 1.62 -9.12
CA GLU A 135 11.58 0.76 -10.29
C GLU A 135 12.63 -0.36 -10.42
N GLU A 136 13.93 -0.02 -10.31
CA GLU A 136 15.05 -0.97 -10.37
C GLU A 136 15.05 -1.95 -9.18
N MET A 137 14.56 -1.52 -8.01
CA MET A 137 14.28 -2.41 -6.86
C MET A 137 13.09 -3.36 -7.10
N GLY A 138 12.40 -3.23 -8.22
CA GLY A 138 11.36 -4.17 -8.64
C GLY A 138 9.95 -3.78 -8.24
N PHE A 139 9.59 -2.49 -8.21
CA PHE A 139 8.24 -1.99 -7.88
C PHE A 139 7.10 -2.86 -8.45
N HIS A 140 7.13 -3.15 -9.76
CA HIS A 140 6.05 -3.88 -10.43
C HIS A 140 5.95 -5.35 -9.97
N GLU A 141 7.08 -6.01 -9.78
CA GLU A 141 7.13 -7.39 -9.29
C GLU A 141 6.72 -7.45 -7.81
N GLY A 142 7.34 -6.61 -6.98
CA GLY A 142 7.08 -6.54 -5.54
C GLY A 142 5.63 -6.20 -5.23
N TRP A 143 5.09 -5.14 -5.84
CA TRP A 143 3.70 -4.76 -5.64
C TRP A 143 2.73 -5.78 -6.23
N GLY A 144 3.10 -6.40 -7.36
CA GLY A 144 2.34 -7.51 -7.94
C GLY A 144 2.24 -8.71 -6.99
N ILE A 145 3.32 -9.05 -6.28
CA ILE A 145 3.31 -10.10 -5.25
C ILE A 145 2.42 -9.69 -4.08
N VAL A 146 2.53 -8.45 -3.60
CA VAL A 146 1.68 -7.91 -2.52
C VAL A 146 0.19 -8.07 -2.85
N VAL A 147 -0.22 -7.72 -4.07
CA VAL A 147 -1.63 -7.85 -4.50
C VAL A 147 -2.07 -9.31 -4.59
N LYS A 148 -1.23 -10.20 -5.15
CA LYS A 148 -1.54 -11.64 -5.20
C LYS A 148 -1.66 -12.26 -3.81
N GLN A 149 -0.81 -11.85 -2.87
CA GLN A 149 -0.89 -12.30 -1.47
C GLN A 149 -2.17 -11.79 -0.81
N LEU A 150 -2.56 -10.53 -1.06
CA LEU A 150 -3.81 -9.94 -0.59
C LEU A 150 -5.00 -10.75 -1.07
N GLU A 151 -5.08 -11.01 -2.38
CA GLU A 151 -6.17 -11.77 -3.00
C GLU A 151 -6.30 -13.17 -2.40
N ALA A 152 -5.19 -13.91 -2.33
CA ALA A 152 -5.15 -15.24 -1.75
C ALA A 152 -5.54 -15.24 -0.26
N TYR A 153 -5.19 -14.20 0.48
CA TYR A 153 -5.58 -14.03 1.88
C TYR A 153 -7.07 -13.70 2.03
N ALA A 154 -7.58 -12.76 1.24
CA ALA A 154 -8.97 -12.36 1.22
C ALA A 154 -9.91 -13.54 0.89
N HIS A 155 -9.56 -14.39 -0.08
CA HIS A 155 -10.32 -15.62 -0.35
C HIS A 155 -10.37 -16.58 0.85
N LYS A 156 -9.36 -16.60 1.73
CA LYS A 156 -9.40 -17.41 2.96
C LYS A 156 -10.34 -16.82 4.00
N LEU A 157 -10.49 -15.49 4.04
CA LEU A 157 -11.44 -14.82 4.93
C LEU A 157 -12.89 -15.11 4.52
N MET A 158 -13.19 -15.11 3.22
CA MET A 158 -14.55 -15.40 2.70
C MET A 158 -15.04 -16.83 2.94
N LYS A 159 -14.14 -17.77 3.23
CA LYS A 159 -14.47 -19.19 3.49
C LYS A 159 -14.77 -19.49 4.95
N LYS A 160 -14.58 -18.51 5.84
CA LYS A 160 -14.89 -18.60 7.27
C LYS A 160 -16.27 -18.03 7.54
#